data_AF-A0AB74HS98-F1
#
_entry.id   AF-A0AB74HS98-F1
#
_cell.length_a   1.000
_cell.length_b   1.000
_cell.length_c   1.000
_cell.angle_alpha   90.00
_cell.angle_beta   90.00
_cell.angle_gamma   90.00
#
_symmetry.space_group_name_H-M   'P 1'
#
loop_
_entity.id
_entity.type
_entity.pdbx_description
1 polymer ?
#
loop_
_entity_poly.entity_id
_entity_poly.type
_entity_poly.pdbx_seq_one_letter_code
_entity_poly.pdbx_strand_id
1 'polypeptide(L)' 'FPKQISLGGKNVAWAQSEITGWMADRIAERNRGYDA' A
#
# COMPACT_ATOMS: atom_id res chain seq x y z
N PHE A 1 -2.14 -4.68 -2.38
CA PHE A 1 -1.11 -3.79 -2.93
C PHE A 1 -1.75 -2.82 -3.92
N PRO A 2 -1.34 -1.55 -3.94
CA PRO A 2 -1.92 -0.53 -4.83
C PRO A 2 -1.71 -0.80 -6.32
N LYS A 3 -2.34 0.04 -7.15
CA LYS A 3 -2.25 -0.06 -8.61
C LYS A 3 -0.80 0.13 -9.06
N GLN A 4 -0.30 -0.84 -9.80
CA GLN A 4 1.03 -0.77 -10.39
C GLN A 4 1.02 0.17 -11.60
N ILE A 5 1.96 1.10 -11.62
CA ILE A 5 2.24 2.02 -12.72
C ILE A 5 3.43 1.44 -13.49
N SER A 6 3.19 0.94 -14.70
CA SER A 6 4.28 0.44 -15.54
C SER A 6 5.14 1.61 -16.01
N LEU A 7 6.42 1.63 -15.63
CA LEU A 7 7.37 2.67 -16.07
C LEU A 7 8.05 2.35 -17.41
N GLY A 8 7.63 1.27 -18.07
CA GLY A 8 8.25 0.75 -19.29
C GLY A 8 9.25 -0.37 -19.00
N GLY A 9 9.41 -1.28 -19.97
CA GLY A 9 10.21 -2.48 -19.80
C GLY A 9 9.61 -3.45 -18.77
N LYS A 10 10.43 -3.94 -17.84
CA LYS A 10 10.03 -4.89 -16.78
C LYS A 10 9.84 -4.22 -15.40
N ASN A 11 9.82 -2.89 -15.37
CA ASN A 11 9.77 -2.12 -14.14
C ASN A 11 8.35 -1.64 -13.84
N VAL A 12 7.94 -1.79 -12.59
CA VAL A 12 6.69 -1.26 -12.05
C VAL A 12 7.02 -0.28 -10.93
N ALA A 13 6.26 0.80 -10.87
CA ALA A 13 6.28 1.73 -9.76
C ALA A 13 4.90 1.81 -9.12
N TRP A 14 4.87 2.40 -7.94
CA TRP A 14 3.65 2.72 -7.25
C TRP A 14 3.68 4.18 -6.86
N ALA A 15 2.52 4.83 -6.83
CA ALA A 15 2.43 6.17 -6.26
C ALA A 15 2.78 6.09 -4.77
N GLN A 16 3.71 6.94 -4.32
CA GLN A 16 4.12 6.98 -2.92
C GLN A 16 2.90 7.19 -2.00
N SER A 17 1.99 8.10 -2.35
CA SER A 17 0.76 8.35 -1.59
C SER A 17 -0.12 7.10 -1.46
N GLU A 18 -0.24 6.29 -2.51
CA GLU A 18 -1.03 5.05 -2.45
C GLU A 18 -0.36 3.98 -1.58
N ILE A 19 0.97 3.86 -1.66
CA ILE A 19 1.72 2.91 -0.81
C ILE A 19 1.67 3.33 0.65
N THR A 20 1.87 4.62 0.94
CA THR A 20 1.77 5.16 2.30
C THR A 20 0.37 4.97 2.86
N GLY A 21 -0.69 5.26 2.08
CA GLY A 21 -2.08 5.03 2.49
C GLY A 21 -2.38 3.55 2.72
N TRP A 22 -1.95 2.68 1.82
CA TRP A 22 -2.12 1.23 1.97
C TRP A 22 -1.39 0.67 3.20
N MET A 23 -0.17 1.14 3.48
CA MET A 23 0.55 0.74 4.70
C MET A 23 -0.19 1.23 5.95
N ALA A 24 -0.68 2.47 5.97
CA ALA A 24 -1.43 3.02 7.09
C ALA A 24 -2.73 2.25 7.36
N ASP A 25 -3.48 1.91 6.31
CA ASP A 25 -4.69 1.09 6.37
C ASP A 25 -4.40 -0.29 6.97
N ARG A 26 -3.37 -0.99 6.49
CA ARG A 26 -2.95 -2.30 7.03
C ARG A 26 -2.55 -2.23 8.51
N ILE A 27 -1.86 -1.15 8.91
CA ILE A 27 -1.50 -0.92 10.32
C ILE A 27 -2.76 -0.65 11.15
N ALA A 28 -3.71 0.13 10.64
CA ALA A 28 -4.97 0.39 11.31
C ALA A 28 -5.81 -0.89 11.46
N GLU A 29 -5.94 -1.70 10.40
CA GLU A 29 -6.58 -3.02 10.45
C GLU A 29 -5.94 -3.93 11.51
N ARG A 30 -4.60 -3.96 11.57
CA ARG A 30 -3.87 -4.72 12.58
C ARG A 30 -4.15 -4.23 14.00
N ASN A 31 -4.11 -2.91 14.23
CA ASN A 31 -4.42 -2.34 15.54
C ASN A 31 -5.86 -2.65 15.95
N ARG A 32 -6.79 -2.64 15.00
CA ARG A 32 -8.20 -2.94 15.25
C ARG A 32 -8.44 -4.37 15.74
N GLY A 33 -7.59 -5.33 15.36
CA GLY A 33 -7.65 -6.71 15.85
C GLY A 33 -6.95 -6.94 17.20
N TYR A 34 -6.20 -5.97 17.71
CA TYR A 34 -5.47 -6.05 18.98
C TYR A 34 -6.28 -5.50 20.17
N ASP A 35 -7.41 -4.84 19.91
CA ASP A 35 -8.31 -4.20 20.88
C ASP A 35 -9.57 -5.07 21.17
N ALA A 36 -9.51 -6.37 20.88
CA ALA A 36 -10.62 -7.33 21.07
C ALA A 36 -10.33 -8.36 22.17
#